data_AF-A0AAI9WY89-F1
#
_entry.id   AF-A0AAI9WY89-F1
#
_cell.length_a   1.000
_cell.length_b   1.000
_cell.length_c   1.000
_cell.angle_alpha   90.00
_cell.angle_beta   90.00
_cell.angle_gamma   90.00
#
_symmetry.space_group_name_H-M   'P 1'
#
loop_
_entity.id
_entity.type
_entity.pdbx_description
1 polymer ?
#
loop_
_entity_poly.entity_id
_entity_poly.type
_entity_poly.pdbx_seq_one_letter_code
_entity_poly.pdbx_strand_id
1 'polypeptide(L)'
;MPLQLTNLPRDSDVVFKIIKKYPYYDKVQIITKTEANETTLPRASFRKLQTSNLFQICLSNSNEETYISAVPEDQLQTAKHFQDRFIFQNGEVKMVLNQSSFQKCPNLQSRYIGSRLRKLKNEKLGHGGNYHAQYRYEITTDLGPPELKYILDTLFSKVEASIYSTNTNLPEGEWIDVPQNITKASIPNCNELDELERYEALTMFANFDAKQILNANEFKLDYYTRYTLENVISSALLNTKWCLLSSRNDSTHILLENREDSVNVFEVL
;
A
#
# COMPACT_ATOMS: atom_id res chain seq x y z
N MET A 1 6.06 -14.90 12.51
CA MET A 1 6.67 -14.07 11.44
C MET A 1 7.92 -13.44 12.04
N PRO A 2 9.09 -13.45 11.38
CA PRO A 2 10.30 -12.88 11.97
C PRO A 2 10.19 -11.36 12.06
N LEU A 3 10.36 -10.82 13.26
CA LEU A 3 10.49 -9.38 13.50
C LEU A 3 11.88 -8.93 13.04
N GLN A 4 11.93 -7.86 12.25
CA GLN A 4 13.18 -7.18 11.92
C GLN A 4 13.22 -5.82 12.62
N LEU A 5 14.23 -5.61 13.48
CA LEU A 5 14.52 -4.31 14.07
C LEU A 5 15.72 -3.66 13.36
N THR A 6 15.54 -2.43 12.92
CA THR A 6 16.63 -1.58 12.43
C THR A 6 16.59 -0.25 13.17
N ASN A 7 17.73 0.21 13.69
CA ASN A 7 17.87 1.55 14.24
C ASN A 7 18.53 2.45 13.19
N LEU A 8 17.89 3.59 12.89
CA LEU A 8 18.35 4.52 11.86
C LEU A 8 18.51 5.94 12.43
N PRO A 9 19.44 6.75 11.89
CA PRO A 9 19.46 8.18 12.17
C PRO A 9 18.15 8.85 11.78
N ARG A 10 17.68 9.80 12.59
CA ARG A 10 16.36 10.42 12.46
C ARG A 10 16.08 11.08 11.10
N ASP A 11 17.06 11.77 10.53
CA ASP A 11 16.94 12.48 9.25
C ASP A 11 17.49 11.68 8.06
N SER A 12 17.51 10.35 8.17
CA SER A 12 18.05 9.49 7.12
C SER A 12 17.05 9.31 5.98
N ASP A 13 17.49 9.52 4.73
CA ASP A 13 16.77 9.12 3.52
C ASP A 13 16.34 7.64 3.54
N VAL A 14 16.97 6.82 4.38
CA VAL A 14 16.60 5.42 4.59
C VAL A 14 15.23 5.28 5.25
N VAL A 15 14.83 6.19 6.15
CA VAL A 15 13.49 6.19 6.74
C VAL A 15 12.43 6.43 5.66
N PHE A 16 12.70 7.35 4.72
CA PHE A 16 11.80 7.58 3.58
C PHE A 16 11.69 6.37 2.66
N LYS A 17 12.79 5.64 2.44
CA LYS A 17 12.77 4.37 1.69
C LYS A 17 11.93 3.31 2.37
N ILE A 18 11.95 3.25 3.71
CA ILE A 18 11.10 2.32 4.48
C ILE A 18 9.63 2.69 4.37
N ILE A 19 9.30 3.98 4.56
CA ILE A 19 7.92 4.46 4.39
C ILE A 19 7.41 4.12 2.98
N LYS A 20 8.23 4.33 1.94
CA LYS A 20 7.92 4.04 0.53
C LYS A 20 8.15 2.57 0.12
N LYS A 21 8.45 1.66 1.05
CA LYS A 21 8.68 0.24 0.74
C LYS A 21 7.45 -0.39 0.06
N TYR A 22 6.26 0.05 0.48
CA TYR A 22 4.99 -0.31 -0.13
C TYR A 22 4.34 0.93 -0.79
N PRO A 23 3.57 0.77 -1.87
CA PRO A 23 2.94 1.89 -2.55
C PRO A 23 1.84 2.56 -1.73
N TYR A 24 1.13 1.79 -0.90
CA TYR A 24 0.06 2.27 -0.03
C TYR A 24 -0.05 1.38 1.22
N TYR A 25 -0.81 1.88 2.19
CA TYR A 25 -1.18 1.18 3.41
C TYR A 25 -2.71 1.19 3.58
N ASP A 26 -3.28 0.05 3.94
CA ASP A 26 -4.72 -0.09 4.19
C ASP A 26 -5.14 0.69 5.44
N LYS A 27 -4.27 0.73 6.46
CA LYS A 27 -4.49 1.50 7.68
C LYS A 27 -3.18 2.09 8.19
N VAL A 28 -3.25 3.34 8.63
CA VAL A 28 -2.13 4.07 9.25
C VAL A 28 -2.60 4.69 10.56
N GLN A 29 -1.80 4.52 11.60
CA GLN A 29 -1.93 5.22 12.88
C GLN A 29 -0.77 6.20 13.03
N ILE A 30 -1.09 7.49 13.08
CA ILE A 30 -0.12 8.56 13.30
C ILE A 30 -0.30 9.08 14.71
N ILE A 31 0.72 8.93 15.55
CA ILE A 31 0.68 9.34 16.95
C ILE A 31 1.64 10.51 17.14
N THR A 32 1.11 11.61 17.67
CA THR A 32 1.81 12.89 17.78
C THR A 32 1.62 13.48 19.17
N LYS A 33 2.51 14.38 19.57
CA LYS A 33 2.36 15.12 20.83
C LYS A 33 1.10 16.00 20.78
N THR A 34 0.39 16.05 21.90
CA THR A 34 -0.98 16.57 22.06
C THR A 34 -1.15 18.05 21.71
N GLU A 35 -0.08 18.81 21.57
CA GLU A 35 -0.08 20.26 21.32
C GLU A 35 -0.08 20.62 19.82
N ALA A 36 -0.11 19.64 18.92
CA ALA A 36 0.18 19.87 17.51
C ALA A 36 -1.04 20.37 16.70
N ASN A 37 -1.40 21.65 16.88
CA ASN A 37 -2.09 22.44 15.84
C ASN A 37 -1.22 22.59 14.57
N GLU A 38 0.04 22.13 14.59
CA GLU A 38 1.01 22.18 13.49
C GLU A 38 1.17 20.86 12.72
N THR A 39 0.51 19.77 13.11
CA THR A 39 0.65 18.51 12.35
C THR A 39 -0.12 18.63 11.04
N THR A 40 0.62 18.86 9.95
CA THR A 40 0.06 18.70 8.61
C THR A 40 -0.14 17.21 8.37
N LEU A 41 -1.41 16.78 8.43
CA LEU A 41 -1.78 15.41 8.12
C LEU A 41 -1.64 15.15 6.61
N PRO A 42 -1.38 13.90 6.22
CA PRO A 42 -1.33 13.52 4.82
C PRO A 42 -2.65 13.86 4.13
N ARG A 43 -2.58 14.66 3.06
CA ARG A 43 -3.67 14.81 2.10
C ARG A 43 -3.56 13.66 1.10
N ALA A 44 -4.09 12.51 1.48
CA ALA A 44 -4.26 11.39 0.55
C ALA A 44 -5.74 11.29 0.19
N SER A 45 -6.02 10.94 -1.06
CA SER A 45 -7.36 10.66 -1.55
C SER A 45 -7.41 9.19 -1.98
N PHE A 46 -8.49 8.51 -1.59
CA PHE A 46 -8.77 7.15 -2.02
C PHE A 46 -10.09 7.12 -2.76
N ARG A 47 -10.12 6.37 -3.86
CA ARG A 47 -11.35 6.13 -4.61
C ARG A 47 -11.39 4.71 -5.10
N LYS A 48 -12.55 4.10 -4.90
CA LYS A 48 -12.91 2.81 -5.49
C LYS A 48 -14.04 3.05 -6.49
N LEU A 49 -13.87 2.64 -7.73
CA LEU A 49 -14.85 2.90 -8.79
C LEU A 49 -14.91 1.78 -9.81
N GLN A 50 -16.07 1.63 -10.46
CA GLN A 50 -16.21 0.81 -11.66
C GLN A 50 -16.00 1.67 -12.90
N THR A 51 -15.23 1.20 -13.87
CA THR A 51 -14.93 1.95 -15.10
C THR A 51 -14.65 1.03 -16.28
N SER A 52 -14.95 1.54 -17.47
CA SER A 52 -14.51 0.97 -18.75
C SER A 52 -13.41 1.80 -19.42
N ASN A 53 -12.95 2.89 -18.78
CA ASN A 53 -12.02 3.85 -19.36
C ASN A 53 -10.69 3.91 -18.58
N LEU A 54 -10.20 2.74 -18.17
CA LEU A 54 -8.98 2.61 -17.34
C LEU A 54 -7.76 3.28 -17.99
N PHE A 55 -7.61 3.18 -19.31
CA PHE A 55 -6.50 3.79 -20.03
C PHE A 55 -6.45 5.31 -19.87
N GLN A 56 -7.60 5.99 -20.02
CA GLN A 56 -7.66 7.44 -19.87
C GLN A 56 -7.41 7.89 -18.43
N ILE A 57 -7.86 7.11 -17.44
CA ILE A 57 -7.54 7.37 -16.04
C ILE A 57 -6.03 7.29 -15.81
N CYS A 58 -5.34 6.30 -16.40
CA CYS A 58 -3.88 6.21 -16.28
C CYS A 58 -3.18 7.40 -16.96
N LEU A 59 -3.64 7.79 -18.15
CA LEU A 59 -3.09 8.95 -18.87
C LEU A 59 -3.25 10.26 -18.08
N SER A 60 -4.43 10.49 -17.50
CA SER A 60 -4.69 11.70 -16.70
C SER A 60 -3.84 11.76 -15.44
N ASN A 61 -3.40 10.61 -14.93
CA ASN A 61 -2.57 10.48 -13.72
C ASN A 61 -1.08 10.27 -14.03
N SER A 62 -0.66 10.38 -15.29
CA SER A 62 0.69 9.98 -15.72
C SER A 62 1.82 10.82 -15.11
N ASN A 63 1.53 12.08 -14.77
CA ASN A 63 2.48 13.02 -14.18
C ASN A 63 2.31 13.19 -12.67
N GLU A 64 1.48 12.37 -12.04
CA GLU A 64 1.13 12.48 -10.62
C GLU A 64 1.64 11.27 -9.84
N GLU A 65 1.89 11.47 -8.55
CA GLU A 65 2.21 10.37 -7.66
C GLU A 65 0.90 9.64 -7.30
N THR A 66 0.55 8.69 -8.17
CA THR A 66 -0.68 7.90 -8.08
C THR A 66 -0.35 6.41 -8.17
N TYR A 67 -1.07 5.61 -7.39
CA TYR A 67 -1.12 4.16 -7.51
C TYR A 67 -2.54 3.73 -7.90
N ILE A 68 -2.66 3.00 -9.01
CA ILE A 68 -3.93 2.47 -9.50
C ILE A 68 -3.81 0.95 -9.53
N SER A 69 -4.76 0.25 -8.92
CA SER A 69 -4.91 -1.19 -9.04
C SER A 69 -6.30 -1.49 -9.58
N ALA A 70 -6.39 -2.35 -10.60
CA ALA A 70 -7.67 -2.71 -11.21
C ALA A 70 -7.79 -4.21 -11.42
N VAL A 71 -9.00 -4.73 -11.23
CA VAL A 71 -9.39 -6.12 -11.43
C VAL A 71 -10.59 -6.16 -12.38
N PRO A 72 -10.63 -7.05 -13.39
CA PRO A 72 -11.80 -7.23 -14.25
C PRO A 72 -13.06 -7.55 -13.44
N GLU A 73 -14.17 -6.91 -13.76
CA GLU A 73 -15.42 -7.00 -13.01
C GLU A 73 -15.97 -8.44 -12.95
N ASP A 74 -15.82 -9.19 -14.04
CA ASP A 74 -16.21 -10.60 -14.16
C ASP A 74 -15.38 -11.54 -13.27
N GLN A 75 -14.26 -11.06 -12.72
CA GLN A 75 -13.36 -11.83 -11.87
C GLN A 75 -13.46 -11.48 -10.38
N LEU A 76 -14.29 -10.51 -9.97
CA LEU A 76 -14.39 -10.05 -8.58
C LEU A 76 -14.75 -11.16 -7.57
N GLN A 77 -15.54 -12.15 -8.00
CA GLN A 77 -15.91 -13.31 -7.17
C GLN A 77 -14.88 -14.45 -7.19
N THR A 78 -13.86 -14.36 -8.05
CA THR A 78 -12.78 -15.34 -8.13
C THR A 78 -11.78 -15.07 -7.00
N ALA A 79 -11.13 -16.10 -6.45
CA ALA A 79 -10.14 -15.87 -5.41
C ALA A 79 -9.00 -14.94 -5.91
N LYS A 80 -8.55 -14.02 -5.06
CA LYS A 80 -7.59 -12.94 -5.38
C LYS A 80 -6.36 -13.40 -6.19
N HIS A 81 -5.86 -14.61 -5.95
CA HIS A 81 -4.68 -15.15 -6.64
C HIS A 81 -4.95 -15.63 -8.07
N PHE A 82 -6.21 -15.87 -8.45
CA PHE A 82 -6.61 -16.22 -9.82
C PHE A 82 -7.00 -14.99 -10.66
N GLN A 83 -7.26 -13.86 -10.02
CA GLN A 83 -7.66 -12.63 -10.70
C GLN A 83 -6.52 -12.08 -11.55
N ASP A 84 -6.83 -11.68 -12.77
CA ASP A 84 -6.00 -10.81 -13.58
C ASP A 84 -5.93 -9.44 -12.88
N ARG A 85 -4.74 -8.87 -12.82
CA ARG A 85 -4.50 -7.62 -12.11
C ARG A 85 -3.77 -6.65 -13.00
N PHE A 86 -4.29 -5.43 -13.07
CA PHE A 86 -3.62 -4.28 -13.65
C PHE A 86 -3.13 -3.38 -12.53
N ILE A 87 -1.90 -2.89 -12.64
CA ILE A 87 -1.28 -1.95 -11.71
C ILE A 87 -0.65 -0.84 -12.55
N PHE A 88 -0.93 0.41 -12.19
CA PHE A 88 -0.24 1.58 -12.71
C PHE A 88 0.40 2.35 -11.56
N GLN A 89 1.69 2.66 -11.69
CA GLN A 89 2.44 3.40 -10.69
C GLN A 89 3.56 4.19 -11.36
N ASN A 90 3.61 5.51 -11.15
CA ASN A 90 4.69 6.39 -11.59
C ASN A 90 5.07 6.24 -13.08
N GLY A 91 4.06 6.14 -13.96
CA GLY A 91 4.27 5.99 -15.41
C GLY A 91 4.52 4.56 -15.88
N GLU A 92 4.74 3.61 -14.97
CA GLU A 92 4.92 2.20 -15.27
C GLU A 92 3.59 1.44 -15.10
N VAL A 93 3.32 0.54 -16.04
CA VAL A 93 2.20 -0.38 -16.06
C VAL A 93 2.71 -1.78 -15.81
N LYS A 94 2.05 -2.48 -14.90
CA LYS A 94 2.27 -3.90 -14.61
C LYS A 94 0.95 -4.66 -14.71
N MET A 95 0.94 -5.70 -15.53
CA MET A 95 -0.20 -6.61 -15.68
C MET A 95 0.22 -8.00 -15.23
N VAL A 96 -0.53 -8.58 -14.30
CA VAL A 96 -0.37 -9.97 -13.88
C VAL A 96 -1.57 -10.76 -14.40
N LEU A 97 -1.32 -11.64 -15.36
CA LEU A 97 -2.34 -12.33 -16.14
C LEU A 97 -2.26 -13.84 -15.92
N ASN A 98 -3.42 -14.49 -15.92
CA ASN A 98 -3.51 -15.92 -16.12
C ASN A 98 -3.09 -16.29 -17.57
N GLN A 99 -2.89 -17.58 -17.81
CA GLN A 99 -2.42 -18.06 -19.10
C GLN A 99 -3.38 -17.73 -20.27
N SER A 100 -4.70 -17.85 -20.08
CA SER A 100 -5.66 -17.62 -21.16
C SER A 100 -5.78 -16.14 -21.53
N SER A 101 -5.73 -15.24 -20.55
CA SER A 101 -5.67 -13.79 -20.75
C SER A 101 -4.35 -13.37 -21.38
N PHE A 102 -3.22 -13.96 -20.95
CA PHE A 102 -1.92 -13.71 -21.56
C PHE A 102 -1.88 -14.08 -23.05
N GLN A 103 -2.49 -15.19 -23.44
CA GLN A 103 -2.55 -15.64 -24.85
C GLN A 103 -3.33 -14.69 -25.78
N LYS A 104 -4.16 -13.79 -25.23
CA LYS A 104 -4.88 -12.76 -25.98
C LYS A 104 -4.05 -11.48 -26.17
N CYS A 105 -2.91 -11.36 -25.48
CA CYS A 105 -2.06 -10.18 -25.55
C CYS A 105 -1.18 -10.20 -26.81
N PRO A 106 -1.05 -9.07 -27.54
CA PRO A 106 -0.03 -8.93 -28.57
C PRO A 106 1.39 -8.99 -27.97
N ASN A 107 2.37 -9.32 -28.80
CA ASN A 107 3.76 -9.40 -28.35
C ASN A 107 4.37 -8.00 -28.17
N LEU A 108 4.38 -7.50 -26.92
CA LEU A 108 4.97 -6.21 -26.57
C LEU A 108 6.50 -6.25 -26.49
N GLN A 109 7.08 -7.37 -26.04
CA GLN A 109 8.51 -7.48 -25.75
C GLN A 109 9.38 -7.33 -27.00
N SER A 110 8.93 -7.84 -28.15
CA SER A 110 9.69 -7.73 -29.40
C SER A 110 9.61 -6.34 -30.05
N ARG A 111 8.67 -5.49 -29.61
CA ARG A 111 8.34 -4.22 -30.29
C ARG A 111 8.76 -2.98 -29.52
N TYR A 112 8.80 -3.05 -28.18
CA TYR A 112 9.00 -1.88 -27.33
C TYR A 112 10.18 -2.06 -26.37
N ILE A 113 11.22 -1.26 -26.57
CA ILE A 113 12.42 -1.20 -25.71
C ILE A 113 11.98 -0.67 -24.33
N GLY A 114 11.84 -1.56 -23.36
CA GLY A 114 11.32 -1.24 -22.02
C GLY A 114 10.27 -2.23 -21.53
N SER A 115 9.60 -2.92 -22.45
CA SER A 115 8.64 -3.96 -22.09
C SER A 115 9.34 -5.23 -21.61
N ARG A 116 8.91 -5.74 -20.46
CA ARG A 116 9.44 -6.95 -19.83
C ARG A 116 8.33 -7.96 -19.67
N LEU A 117 8.66 -9.23 -19.92
CA LEU A 117 7.78 -10.37 -19.73
C LEU A 117 8.45 -11.36 -18.80
N ARG A 118 7.73 -11.79 -17.75
CA ARG A 118 8.20 -12.79 -16.80
C ARG A 118 7.12 -13.83 -16.52
N LYS A 119 7.49 -15.10 -16.63
CA LYS A 119 6.66 -16.21 -16.14
C LYS A 119 6.85 -16.37 -14.63
N LEU A 120 5.77 -16.29 -13.87
CA LEU A 120 5.81 -16.37 -12.40
C LEU A 120 5.85 -17.84 -11.96
N LYS A 121 7.06 -18.35 -11.67
CA LYS A 121 7.27 -19.77 -11.32
C LYS A 121 6.68 -20.16 -9.97
N ASN A 122 6.62 -19.21 -9.03
CA ASN A 122 6.15 -19.44 -7.66
C ASN A 122 4.62 -19.32 -7.54
N GLU A 123 3.94 -18.91 -8.60
CA GLU A 123 2.47 -18.89 -8.71
C GLU A 123 1.98 -20.00 -9.66
N LYS A 124 2.57 -21.19 -9.54
CA LYS A 124 2.09 -22.40 -10.22
C LYS A 124 1.00 -23.05 -9.38
N LEU A 125 -0.18 -23.24 -9.96
CA LEU A 125 -1.31 -23.89 -9.29
C LEU A 125 -1.54 -25.28 -9.89
N GLY A 126 -1.55 -26.31 -9.04
CA GLY A 126 -1.73 -27.73 -9.41
C GLY A 126 -0.43 -28.53 -9.61
N HIS A 127 -0.53 -29.86 -9.46
CA HIS A 127 0.54 -30.82 -9.74
C HIS A 127 0.18 -31.60 -11.03
N GLY A 128 1.12 -31.72 -11.97
CA GLY A 128 0.92 -32.45 -13.23
C GLY A 128 1.43 -31.72 -14.48
N GLY A 129 1.16 -32.31 -15.66
CA GLY A 129 1.44 -31.72 -16.97
C GLY A 129 0.53 -30.53 -17.32
N ASN A 130 0.70 -29.95 -18.51
CA ASN A 130 0.10 -28.68 -18.97
C ASN A 130 -1.42 -28.51 -18.74
N TYR A 131 -2.18 -29.57 -18.52
CA TYR A 131 -3.64 -29.52 -18.29
C TYR A 131 -4.04 -29.26 -16.82
N HIS A 132 -3.13 -29.48 -15.86
CA HIS A 132 -3.39 -29.27 -14.43
C HIS A 132 -2.57 -28.15 -13.80
N ALA A 133 -1.50 -27.71 -14.48
CA ALA A 133 -0.66 -26.61 -14.05
C ALA A 133 -1.14 -25.29 -14.66
N GLN A 134 -1.71 -24.40 -13.85
CA GLN A 134 -2.03 -23.04 -14.28
C GLN A 134 -0.82 -22.14 -14.04
N TYR A 135 -0.44 -21.40 -15.08
CA TYR A 135 0.70 -20.47 -15.05
C TYR A 135 0.22 -19.02 -15.04
N ARG A 136 1.00 -18.17 -14.36
CA ARG A 136 0.81 -16.73 -14.29
C ARG A 136 1.95 -16.02 -15.02
N TYR A 137 1.62 -14.94 -15.70
CA TYR A 137 2.55 -14.13 -16.49
C TYR A 137 2.47 -12.69 -16.02
N GLU A 138 3.63 -12.05 -15.89
CA GLU A 138 3.76 -10.63 -15.57
C GLU A 138 4.31 -9.90 -16.79
N ILE A 139 3.59 -8.88 -17.23
CA ILE A 139 4.01 -7.94 -18.26
C ILE A 139 4.25 -6.60 -17.58
N THR A 140 5.41 -6.00 -17.80
CA THR A 140 5.72 -4.64 -17.33
C THR A 140 6.06 -3.77 -18.54
N THR A 141 5.50 -2.58 -18.63
CA THR A 141 5.63 -1.67 -19.77
C THR A 141 5.30 -0.23 -19.35
N ASP A 142 5.53 0.75 -20.20
CA ASP A 142 5.09 2.14 -20.01
C ASP A 142 3.72 2.39 -20.64
N LEU A 143 3.17 3.61 -20.54
CA LEU A 143 1.90 3.97 -21.19
C LEU A 143 2.03 4.20 -22.71
N GLY A 144 3.25 4.25 -23.25
CA GLY A 144 3.53 4.58 -24.65
C GLY A 144 3.05 3.57 -25.71
N PRO A 145 3.10 2.24 -25.49
CA PRO A 145 2.72 1.27 -26.51
C PRO A 145 1.23 1.36 -26.88
N PRO A 146 0.89 1.55 -28.17
CA PRO A 146 -0.51 1.64 -28.60
C PRO A 146 -1.29 0.35 -28.35
N GLU A 147 -0.63 -0.81 -28.38
CA GLU A 147 -1.20 -2.10 -28.04
C GLU A 147 -1.67 -2.19 -26.58
N LEU A 148 -1.12 -1.36 -25.67
CA LEU A 148 -1.59 -1.36 -24.29
C LEU A 148 -3.07 -1.01 -24.22
N LYS A 149 -3.51 0.00 -24.98
CA LYS A 149 -4.94 0.37 -25.05
C LYS A 149 -5.79 -0.81 -25.51
N TYR A 150 -5.33 -1.55 -26.53
CA TYR A 150 -6.02 -2.75 -27.00
C TYR A 150 -6.12 -3.83 -25.91
N ILE A 151 -5.03 -4.06 -25.15
CA ILE A 151 -5.04 -5.01 -24.03
C ILE A 151 -6.05 -4.58 -22.97
N LEU A 152 -6.07 -3.30 -22.60
CA LEU A 152 -7.02 -2.79 -21.61
C LEU A 152 -8.47 -2.87 -22.11
N ASP A 153 -8.73 -2.47 -23.35
CA ASP A 153 -10.06 -2.56 -23.96
C ASP A 153 -10.55 -4.02 -24.11
N THR A 154 -9.64 -5.00 -24.13
CA THR A 154 -9.96 -6.44 -24.29
C THR A 154 -10.08 -7.18 -22.96
N LEU A 155 -9.09 -7.03 -22.07
CA LEU A 155 -8.97 -7.80 -20.82
C LEU A 155 -9.47 -7.03 -19.59
N PHE A 156 -9.44 -5.71 -19.66
CA PHE A 156 -9.82 -4.80 -18.58
C PHE A 156 -10.93 -3.85 -19.06
N SER A 157 -11.83 -4.36 -19.90
CA SER A 157 -12.89 -3.58 -20.57
C SER A 157 -13.93 -3.02 -19.60
N LYS A 158 -14.13 -3.73 -18.48
CA LYS A 158 -14.84 -3.27 -17.29
C LYS A 158 -14.07 -3.75 -16.07
N VAL A 159 -13.71 -2.81 -15.20
CA VAL A 159 -12.92 -3.11 -14.01
C VAL A 159 -13.50 -2.44 -12.77
N GLU A 160 -13.20 -3.04 -11.63
CA GLU A 160 -13.16 -2.34 -10.36
C GLU A 160 -11.74 -1.81 -10.16
N ALA A 161 -11.59 -0.49 -10.07
CA ALA A 161 -10.33 0.20 -9.87
C ALA A 161 -10.27 0.85 -8.49
N SER A 162 -9.16 0.63 -7.80
CA SER A 162 -8.74 1.33 -6.59
C SER A 162 -7.64 2.33 -6.94
N ILE A 163 -7.87 3.60 -6.64
CA ILE A 163 -6.97 4.71 -6.95
C ILE A 163 -6.55 5.38 -5.65
N TYR A 164 -5.24 5.50 -5.46
CA TYR A 164 -4.60 6.17 -4.34
C TYR A 164 -3.78 7.33 -4.91
N SER A 165 -4.01 8.55 -4.44
CA SER A 165 -3.27 9.72 -4.90
C SER A 165 -3.05 10.72 -3.76
N THR A 166 -2.05 11.57 -3.92
CA THR A 166 -1.91 12.79 -3.10
C THR A 166 -2.67 13.98 -3.70
N ASN A 167 -3.15 13.86 -4.95
CA ASN A 167 -3.91 14.89 -5.62
C ASN A 167 -5.42 14.72 -5.37
N THR A 168 -6.07 15.80 -4.96
CA THR A 168 -7.53 15.88 -4.77
C THR A 168 -8.25 16.42 -6.00
N ASN A 169 -7.54 16.90 -7.02
CA ASN A 169 -8.10 17.56 -8.20
C ASN A 169 -8.40 16.59 -9.37
N LEU A 170 -8.58 15.30 -9.07
CA LEU A 170 -8.82 14.27 -10.08
C LEU A 170 -10.28 14.28 -10.56
N PRO A 171 -10.56 13.84 -11.81
CA PRO A 171 -11.82 14.08 -12.51
C PRO A 171 -13.07 13.55 -11.79
N GLU A 172 -14.21 14.15 -12.16
CA GLU A 172 -15.52 14.09 -11.48
C GLU A 172 -15.94 12.73 -10.90
N GLY A 173 -16.55 12.80 -9.72
CA GLY A 173 -17.15 11.72 -8.96
C GLY A 173 -16.85 11.83 -7.46
N GLU A 174 -17.58 11.09 -6.64
CA GLU A 174 -17.43 11.12 -5.18
C GLU A 174 -16.07 10.52 -4.77
N TRP A 175 -15.13 11.39 -4.44
CA TRP A 175 -13.92 11.02 -3.71
C TRP A 175 -14.30 10.77 -2.25
N ILE A 176 -13.86 9.65 -1.70
CA ILE A 176 -14.00 9.41 -0.27
C ILE A 176 -12.79 10.06 0.37
N ASP A 177 -13.01 11.20 1.03
CA ASP A 177 -12.00 11.75 1.92
C ASP A 177 -11.59 10.65 2.90
N VAL A 178 -10.28 10.43 3.01
CA VAL A 178 -9.72 9.40 3.89
C VAL A 178 -10.37 9.53 5.27
N PRO A 179 -11.11 8.51 5.75
CA PRO A 179 -11.77 8.59 7.05
C PRO A 179 -10.74 8.94 8.11
N GLN A 180 -10.96 10.07 8.79
CA GLN A 180 -10.07 10.54 9.85
C GLN A 180 -10.78 10.33 11.19
N ASN A 181 -10.22 9.47 12.02
CA ASN A 181 -10.64 9.36 13.42
C ASN A 181 -9.54 9.92 14.32
N ILE A 182 -9.89 10.92 15.13
CA ILE A 182 -8.98 11.56 16.06
C ILE A 182 -9.33 11.08 17.46
N THR A 183 -8.39 10.42 18.10
CA THR A 183 -8.56 9.83 19.44
C THR A 183 -7.34 10.12 20.32
N LYS A 184 -7.50 9.95 21.63
CA LYS A 184 -6.38 10.00 22.57
C LYS A 184 -5.64 8.65 22.55
N ALA A 185 -4.33 8.66 22.35
CA ALA A 185 -3.49 7.49 22.54
C ALA A 185 -2.79 7.55 23.90
N SER A 186 -2.54 6.38 24.48
CA SER A 186 -1.75 6.21 25.69
C SER A 186 -0.59 5.30 25.34
N ILE A 187 0.62 5.82 25.22
CA ILE A 187 1.79 5.03 24.83
C ILE A 187 2.59 4.66 26.08
N PRO A 188 2.92 3.38 26.29
CA PRO A 188 3.69 2.95 27.44
C PRO A 188 5.17 3.33 27.28
N ASN A 189 5.83 3.57 28.41
CA ASN A 189 7.29 3.55 28.45
C ASN A 189 7.79 2.10 28.30
N CYS A 190 8.43 1.80 27.16
CA CYS A 190 8.95 0.48 26.84
C CYS A 190 10.47 0.36 26.97
N ASN A 191 11.13 1.23 27.75
CA ASN A 191 12.59 1.23 27.84
C ASN A 191 13.20 -0.02 28.48
N GLU A 192 12.42 -0.74 29.29
CA GLU A 192 12.85 -1.95 30.02
C GLU A 192 12.46 -3.25 29.30
N LEU A 193 11.70 -3.16 28.20
CA LEU A 193 11.21 -4.32 27.44
C LEU A 193 12.24 -4.77 26.40
N ASP A 194 12.26 -6.07 26.09
CA ASP A 194 13.02 -6.56 24.95
C ASP A 194 12.42 -6.09 23.61
N GLU A 195 13.12 -6.33 22.50
CA GLU A 195 12.72 -5.83 21.18
C GLU A 195 11.34 -6.33 20.73
N LEU A 196 10.99 -7.58 21.05
CA LEU A 196 9.74 -8.21 20.66
C LEU A 196 8.61 -7.70 21.56
N GLU A 197 8.80 -7.73 22.87
CA GLU A 197 7.85 -7.23 23.86
C GLU A 197 7.54 -5.74 23.61
N ARG A 198 8.57 -4.97 23.28
CA ARG A 198 8.45 -3.56 22.93
C ARG A 198 7.67 -3.33 21.65
N TYR A 199 7.95 -4.10 20.61
CA TYR A 199 7.19 -4.06 19.37
C TYR A 199 5.71 -4.39 19.62
N GLU A 200 5.42 -5.46 20.37
CA GLU A 200 4.06 -5.89 20.69
C GLU A 200 3.32 -4.85 21.51
N ALA A 201 3.95 -4.32 22.56
CA ALA A 201 3.37 -3.27 23.39
C ALA A 201 3.07 -2.00 22.58
N LEU A 202 4.05 -1.46 21.85
CA LEU A 202 3.85 -0.26 21.04
C LEU A 202 2.78 -0.48 19.96
N THR A 203 2.76 -1.64 19.31
CA THR A 203 1.75 -1.98 18.30
C THR A 203 0.35 -2.04 18.91
N MET A 204 0.21 -2.67 20.08
CA MET A 204 -1.05 -2.79 20.79
C MET A 204 -1.59 -1.42 21.19
N PHE A 205 -0.78 -0.59 21.84
CA PHE A 205 -1.19 0.74 22.27
C PHE A 205 -1.35 1.74 21.11
N ALA A 206 -0.71 1.50 19.96
CA ALA A 206 -0.98 2.26 18.75
C ALA A 206 -2.36 1.95 18.16
N ASN A 207 -2.79 0.68 18.22
CA ASN A 207 -3.96 0.20 17.49
C ASN A 207 -5.25 0.12 18.33
N PHE A 208 -5.14 0.09 19.66
CA PHE A 208 -6.26 -0.04 20.59
C PHE A 208 -6.29 1.10 21.61
N ASP A 209 -7.46 1.35 22.20
CA ASP A 209 -7.55 2.24 23.36
C ASP A 209 -7.03 1.52 24.61
N ALA A 210 -6.44 2.27 25.55
CA ALA A 210 -5.93 1.69 26.80
C ALA A 210 -7.00 0.89 27.57
N LYS A 211 -8.27 1.29 27.48
CA LYS A 211 -9.41 0.57 28.11
C LYS A 211 -9.68 -0.81 27.50
N GLN A 212 -9.22 -1.05 26.28
CA GLN A 212 -9.35 -2.33 25.57
C GLN A 212 -8.17 -3.27 25.85
N ILE A 213 -7.16 -2.81 26.60
CA ILE A 213 -5.94 -3.56 26.91
C ILE A 213 -6.02 -4.02 28.37
N LEU A 214 -6.10 -5.34 28.58
CA LEU A 214 -6.36 -5.95 29.89
C LEU A 214 -5.37 -5.52 30.99
N ASN A 215 -4.10 -5.32 30.64
CA ASN A 215 -3.01 -5.01 31.58
C ASN A 215 -2.49 -3.58 31.42
N ALA A 216 -3.28 -2.65 30.87
CA ALA A 216 -2.81 -1.29 30.60
C ALA A 216 -2.31 -0.55 31.86
N ASN A 217 -2.88 -0.87 33.02
CA ASN A 217 -2.55 -0.25 34.30
C ASN A 217 -1.15 -0.61 34.82
N GLU A 218 -0.52 -1.65 34.28
CA GLU A 218 0.84 -2.06 34.66
C GLU A 218 1.91 -1.16 34.02
N PHE A 219 1.54 -0.40 32.98
CA PHE A 219 2.45 0.49 32.28
C PHE A 219 2.36 1.92 32.82
N LYS A 220 3.51 2.59 32.85
CA LYS A 220 3.53 4.06 32.92
C LYS A 220 3.17 4.61 31.54
N LEU A 221 2.03 5.27 31.44
CA LEU A 221 1.46 5.75 30.18
C LEU A 221 1.70 7.25 29.98
N ASP A 222 2.19 7.59 28.80
CA ASP A 222 2.24 8.95 28.27
C ASP A 222 1.09 9.17 27.29
N TYR A 223 0.55 10.38 27.24
CA TYR A 223 -0.64 10.68 26.45
C TYR A 223 -0.33 11.49 25.19
N TYR A 224 -0.94 11.07 24.09
CA TYR A 224 -0.71 11.60 22.76
C TYR A 224 -2.03 11.75 21.98
N THR A 225 -1.97 12.42 20.83
CA THR A 225 -3.05 12.43 19.85
C THR A 225 -2.78 11.36 18.80
N ARG A 226 -3.77 10.49 18.55
CA ARG A 226 -3.74 9.48 17.49
C ARG A 226 -4.72 9.81 16.38
N TYR A 227 -4.19 9.84 15.17
CA TYR A 227 -4.94 9.93 13.92
C TYR A 227 -4.97 8.54 13.28
N THR A 228 -6.17 7.99 13.12
CA THR A 228 -6.39 6.78 12.32
C THR A 228 -6.82 7.18 10.92
N LEU A 229 -6.09 6.70 9.92
CA LEU A 229 -6.34 6.93 8.51
C LEU A 229 -6.44 5.58 7.78
N GLU A 230 -7.30 5.50 6.78
CA GLU A 230 -7.49 4.32 5.94
C GLU A 230 -7.11 4.59 4.49
N ASN A 231 -6.57 3.59 3.79
CA ASN A 231 -6.23 3.66 2.36
C ASN A 231 -5.29 4.82 1.99
N VAL A 232 -4.12 4.87 2.62
CA VAL A 232 -3.17 5.99 2.48
C VAL A 232 -2.05 5.64 1.52
N ILE A 233 -1.81 6.47 0.49
CA ILE A 233 -0.61 6.37 -0.35
C ILE A 233 0.63 6.65 0.49
N SER A 234 1.66 5.80 0.38
CA SER A 234 2.80 5.84 1.31
C SER A 234 3.56 7.16 1.26
N SER A 235 3.61 7.80 0.09
CA SER A 235 4.31 9.07 -0.08
C SER A 235 3.69 10.23 0.69
N ALA A 236 2.38 10.18 0.97
CA ALA A 236 1.70 11.21 1.76
C ALA A 236 2.25 11.30 3.19
N LEU A 237 2.82 10.20 3.70
CA LEU A 237 3.35 10.11 5.07
C LEU A 237 4.71 10.80 5.24
N LEU A 238 5.44 11.08 4.15
CA LEU A 238 6.82 11.58 4.22
C LEU A 238 6.96 12.93 4.94
N ASN A 239 5.96 13.79 4.81
CA ASN A 239 5.97 15.14 5.41
C ASN A 239 5.20 15.20 6.73
N THR A 240 4.76 14.07 7.27
CA THR A 240 3.98 14.04 8.51
C THR A 240 4.92 13.94 9.71
N LYS A 241 4.73 14.79 10.72
CA LYS A 241 5.44 14.65 12.00
C LYS A 241 4.78 13.57 12.85
N TRP A 242 5.58 12.68 13.44
CA TRP A 242 5.09 11.61 14.31
C TRP A 242 6.09 11.27 15.41
N CYS A 243 5.55 10.80 16.53
CA CYS A 243 6.28 10.08 17.58
C CYS A 243 6.24 8.58 17.33
N LEU A 244 5.10 8.08 16.87
CA LEU A 244 4.92 6.69 16.45
C LEU A 244 4.09 6.66 15.16
N LEU A 245 4.53 5.87 14.18
CA LEU A 245 3.83 5.62 12.93
C LEU A 245 3.65 4.11 12.76
N SER A 246 2.42 3.62 12.89
CA SER A 246 2.06 2.22 12.62
C SER A 246 1.34 2.16 11.27
N SER A 247 1.92 1.46 10.31
CA SER A 247 1.42 1.36 8.93
C SER A 247 1.25 -0.11 8.57
N ARG A 248 0.08 -0.50 8.09
CA ARG A 248 -0.21 -1.89 7.73
C ARG A 248 -0.91 -2.03 6.38
N ASN A 249 -0.67 -3.17 5.74
CA ASN A 249 -1.48 -3.69 4.65
C ASN A 249 -1.85 -5.16 4.90
N ASP A 250 -2.57 -5.79 3.97
CA ASP A 250 -3.01 -7.20 4.01
C ASP A 250 -1.98 -8.21 4.57
N SER A 251 -0.68 -8.00 4.35
CA SER A 251 0.36 -8.96 4.71
C SER A 251 1.53 -8.40 5.53
N THR A 252 1.59 -7.09 5.77
CA THR A 252 2.78 -6.47 6.38
C THR A 252 2.42 -5.40 7.39
N HIS A 253 3.29 -5.24 8.37
CA HIS A 253 3.21 -4.16 9.36
C HIS A 253 4.58 -3.53 9.54
N ILE A 254 4.63 -2.20 9.40
CA ILE A 254 5.79 -1.37 9.70
C ILE A 254 5.41 -0.46 10.86
N LEU A 255 6.19 -0.52 11.93
CA LEU A 255 6.09 0.39 13.06
C LEU A 255 7.38 1.21 13.15
N LEU A 256 7.25 2.53 13.02
CA LEU A 256 8.34 3.47 13.22
C LEU A 256 8.14 4.21 14.52
N GLU A 257 9.18 4.22 15.36
CA GLU A 257 9.18 4.96 16.61
C GLU A 257 10.31 5.99 16.60
N ASN A 258 9.92 7.26 16.77
CA ASN A 258 10.82 8.39 16.75
C ASN A 258 11.37 8.63 18.16
N ARG A 259 12.67 8.40 18.33
CA ARG A 259 13.43 8.74 19.53
C ARG A 259 14.19 10.05 19.30
N GLU A 260 14.86 10.55 20.33
CA GLU A 260 15.57 11.83 20.27
C GLU A 260 16.55 11.90 19.10
N ASP A 261 17.41 10.87 18.96
CA ASP A 261 18.48 10.82 17.96
C ASP A 261 18.30 9.72 16.88
N SER A 262 17.27 8.88 17.00
CA SER A 262 17.09 7.72 16.10
C SER A 262 15.64 7.39 15.84
N VAL A 263 15.42 6.60 14.79
CA VAL A 263 14.15 5.95 14.48
C VAL A 263 14.34 4.45 14.62
N ASN A 264 13.57 3.83 15.51
CA ASN A 264 13.45 2.37 15.53
C ASN A 264 12.44 1.94 14.47
N VAL A 265 12.84 1.00 13.63
CA VAL A 265 12.04 0.43 12.55
C VAL A 265 11.77 -1.01 12.89
N PHE A 266 10.51 -1.34 13.14
CA PHE A 266 10.06 -2.70 13.31
C PHE A 266 9.27 -3.13 12.07
N GLU A 267 9.68 -4.23 11.46
CA GLU A 267 9.00 -4.79 10.30
C GLU A 267 8.58 -6.25 10.54
N VAL A 268 7.33 -6.54 10.19
CA VAL A 268 6.75 -7.89 10.19
C VAL A 268 6.17 -8.19 8.80
N LEU A 269 6.59 -9.34 8.24
CA LEU A 269 6.23 -9.88 6.92
C LEU A 269 5.38 -11.15 7.02
#